data_AF-A0A2L0UB51-F1
#
_entry.id   AF-A0A2L0UB51-F1
#
_cell.length_a   1.000
_cell.length_b   1.000
_cell.length_c   1.000
_cell.angle_alpha   90.00
_cell.angle_beta   90.00
_cell.angle_gamma   90.00
#
_symmetry.space_group_name_H-M   'P 1'
#
loop_
_entity.id
_entity.type
_entity.pdbx_description
1 polymer ?
#
loop_
_entity_poly.entity_id
_entity_poly.type
_entity_poly.pdbx_seq_one_letter_code
_entity_poly.pdbx_strand_id
1 'polypeptide(L)'
;QMWSSDRLHFSPLGHHTIAAMVLDTLAVRHTLEPLHPKELPARTWRAARAEDFVWAREYFVPWVLRRLRHRSSGDGVLAKRPDVAPIFGPGMPPGAAD
;
A
#
# COMPACT_ATOMS: atom_id res chain seq x y z
N GLN A 1 6.50 -9.04 -7.39
CA GLN A 1 5.14 -9.02 -7.98
C GLN A 1 4.09 -8.57 -6.97
N MET A 2 4.21 -8.94 -5.69
CA MET A 2 3.36 -8.41 -4.62
C MET A 2 3.43 -6.88 -4.45
N TRP A 3 4.62 -6.32 -4.68
CA TRP A 3 4.88 -4.89 -4.59
C TRP A 3 4.86 -4.23 -5.97
N SER A 4 4.51 -2.95 -6.00
CA SER A 4 4.68 -2.05 -7.13
C SER A 4 6.16 -1.75 -7.41
N SER A 5 6.45 -0.99 -8.47
CA SER A 5 7.82 -0.64 -8.90
C SER A 5 8.63 0.11 -7.84
N ASP A 6 7.95 0.91 -7.02
CA ASP A 6 8.56 1.65 -5.92
C ASP A 6 8.96 0.77 -4.72
N ARG A 7 8.57 -0.50 -4.71
CA ARG A 7 8.81 -1.49 -3.65
C ARG A 7 8.21 -1.10 -2.29
N LEU A 8 7.22 -0.20 -2.27
CA LEU A 8 6.55 0.26 -1.06
C LEU A 8 5.05 0.00 -1.09
N HIS A 9 4.39 0.28 -2.21
CA HIS A 9 2.96 0.02 -2.35
C HIS A 9 2.72 -1.39 -2.85
N PHE A 10 1.57 -1.98 -2.50
CA PHE A 10 1.15 -3.23 -3.11
C PHE A 10 0.81 -3.01 -4.58
N SER A 11 1.12 -4.01 -5.41
CA SER A 11 0.61 -4.07 -6.77
C SER A 11 -0.87 -4.49 -6.77
N PRO A 12 -1.58 -4.45 -7.91
CA PRO A 12 -2.93 -5.00 -8.00
C PRO A 12 -3.02 -6.46 -7.56
N LEU A 13 -2.02 -7.29 -7.93
CA LEU A 13 -1.92 -8.67 -7.45
C LEU A 13 -1.78 -8.71 -5.93
N GLY A 14 -0.91 -7.86 -5.36
CA GLY A 14 -0.72 -7.82 -3.91
C GLY A 14 -1.97 -7.40 -3.16
N HIS A 15 -2.69 -6.41 -3.65
CA HIS A 15 -3.98 -5.98 -3.10
C HIS A 15 -5.03 -7.09 -3.16
N HIS A 16 -5.15 -7.79 -4.28
CA HIS A 16 -6.08 -8.92 -4.43
C HIS A 16 -5.78 -10.03 -3.41
N THR A 17 -4.52 -10.43 -3.29
CA THR A 17 -4.10 -11.46 -2.33
C THR A 17 -4.42 -11.04 -0.90
N ILE A 18 -4.14 -9.79 -0.53
CA ILE A 18 -4.43 -9.29 0.83
C ILE A 18 -5.94 -9.21 1.07
N ALA A 19 -6.73 -8.78 0.09
CA ALA A 19 -8.17 -8.71 0.22
C ALA A 19 -8.78 -10.09 0.49
N ALA A 20 -8.38 -11.12 -0.26
CA ALA A 20 -8.79 -12.50 -0.01
C ALA A 20 -8.41 -12.96 1.40
N MET A 21 -7.14 -12.77 1.79
CA MET A 21 -6.67 -13.16 3.13
C MET A 21 -7.42 -12.45 4.27
N VAL A 22 -7.76 -11.17 4.10
CA VAL A 22 -8.53 -10.43 5.11
C VAL A 22 -9.95 -10.99 5.23
N LEU A 23 -10.61 -11.28 4.11
CA LEU A 23 -11.96 -11.85 4.13
C LEU A 23 -11.99 -13.26 4.72
N ASP A 24 -11.01 -14.10 4.38
CA ASP A 24 -10.79 -15.40 5.01
C ASP A 24 -10.60 -15.26 6.53
N THR A 25 -9.73 -14.33 6.96
CA THR A 25 -9.43 -14.09 8.38
C THR A 25 -10.66 -13.63 9.15
N LEU A 26 -11.54 -12.84 8.52
CA LEU A 26 -12.79 -12.36 9.10
C LEU A 26 -13.95 -13.35 8.93
N ALA A 27 -13.71 -14.52 8.33
CA ALA A 27 -14.73 -15.53 7.99
C ALA A 27 -15.90 -14.97 7.15
N VAL A 28 -15.63 -13.98 6.31
CA VAL A 28 -16.60 -13.39 5.38
C VAL A 28 -16.62 -14.24 4.12
N ARG A 29 -17.80 -14.72 3.70
CA ARG A 29 -17.93 -15.48 2.44
C ARG A 29 -17.58 -14.60 1.24
N HIS A 30 -16.73 -15.09 0.35
CA HIS A 30 -16.33 -14.40 -0.88
C HIS A 30 -16.03 -15.37 -2.03
N THR A 31 -15.89 -14.81 -3.23
CA THR A 31 -15.59 -15.54 -4.48
C THR A 31 -14.20 -15.20 -5.04
N LEU A 32 -13.36 -14.52 -4.26
CA LEU A 32 -11.99 -14.21 -4.67
C LEU A 32 -11.15 -15.48 -4.69
N GLU A 33 -10.66 -15.84 -5.88
CA GLU A 33 -9.73 -16.96 -6.08
C GLU A 33 -8.27 -16.47 -6.05
N PRO A 34 -7.32 -17.29 -5.57
CA PRO A 34 -5.90 -16.95 -5.62
C PRO A 34 -5.41 -16.68 -7.04
N LEU A 35 -4.81 -15.50 -7.24
CA LEU A 35 -4.19 -15.15 -8.52
C LEU A 35 -2.74 -15.66 -8.57
N HIS A 36 -2.36 -16.19 -9.73
CA HIS A 36 -1.02 -16.70 -9.94
C HIS A 36 -0.09 -15.60 -10.48
N PRO A 37 1.05 -15.34 -9.81
CA PRO A 37 2.06 -14.43 -10.33
C PRO A 37 2.64 -14.97 -11.65
N LYS A 38 2.97 -14.07 -12.58
CA LYS A 38 3.71 -14.43 -13.80
C LYS A 38 5.09 -14.96 -13.41
N GLU A 39 5.68 -15.87 -14.18
CA GLU A 39 7.08 -16.22 -13.96
C GLU A 39 8.00 -15.02 -14.21
N LEU A 40 8.96 -14.79 -13.32
CA LEU A 40 10.00 -13.79 -13.52
C LEU A 40 11.17 -14.42 -14.27
N PRO A 41 11.77 -13.73 -15.25
CA PRO A 41 12.96 -14.22 -15.92
C PRO A 41 14.10 -14.35 -14.90
N ALA A 42 14.93 -15.39 -15.08
CA ALA A 42 16.15 -15.55 -14.30
C ALA A 42 17.07 -14.34 -14.51
N ARG A 43 17.60 -13.79 -13.42
CA ARG A 43 18.51 -12.65 -13.46
C ARG A 43 19.86 -13.02 -12.86
N THR A 44 20.92 -12.48 -13.45
CA THR A 44 22.24 -12.54 -12.82
C THR A 44 22.30 -11.59 -11.62
N TRP A 45 23.18 -11.88 -10.65
CA TRP A 45 23.38 -11.00 -9.50
C TRP A 45 23.79 -9.57 -9.90
N ARG A 46 24.59 -9.43 -10.96
CA ARG A 46 24.99 -8.12 -11.50
C ARG A 46 23.81 -7.32 -12.02
N ALA A 47 22.90 -7.96 -12.77
CA ALA A 47 21.69 -7.31 -13.26
C ALA A 47 20.79 -6.86 -12.09
N ALA A 48 20.62 -7.69 -11.07
CA ALA A 48 19.86 -7.33 -9.87
C ALA A 48 20.44 -6.11 -9.14
N ARG A 49 21.77 -6.02 -9.03
CA ARG A 49 22.43 -4.85 -8.42
C ARG A 49 22.26 -3.57 -9.23
N ALA A 50 22.32 -3.64 -10.56
CA ALA A 50 22.07 -2.48 -11.40
C ALA A 50 20.64 -1.94 -11.20
N GLU A 51 19.65 -2.82 -11.14
CA GLU A 51 18.26 -2.45 -10.86
C GLU A 51 18.09 -1.79 -9.48
N ASP A 52 18.80 -2.26 -8.46
CA ASP A 52 18.78 -1.65 -7.12
C ASP A 52 19.35 -0.23 -7.11
N PHE A 53 20.41 0.04 -7.87
CA PHE A 53 20.95 1.41 -7.99
C PHE A 53 19.95 2.36 -8.65
N VAL A 54 19.29 1.90 -9.72
CA VAL A 54 18.26 2.68 -10.40
C VAL A 54 17.11 2.99 -9.44
N TRP A 55 16.59 1.96 -8.76
CA TRP A 55 15.54 2.13 -7.75
C TRP A 55 15.96 3.07 -6.62
N ALA A 56 17.19 2.93 -6.13
CA ALA A 56 17.68 3.75 -5.03
C ALA A 56 17.74 5.22 -5.43
N ARG A 57 18.23 5.52 -6.64
CA ARG A 57 18.25 6.87 -7.18
C ARG A 57 16.85 7.46 -7.36
N GLU A 58 15.91 6.65 -7.85
CA GLU A 58 14.56 7.11 -8.21
C GLU A 58 13.66 7.29 -6.98
N TYR A 59 13.66 6.35 -6.03
CA TYR A 59 12.71 6.31 -4.92
C TYR A 59 13.34 6.56 -3.55
N PHE A 60 14.47 5.90 -3.26
CA PHE A 60 15.03 5.88 -1.91
C PHE A 60 15.78 7.17 -1.54
N VAL A 61 16.72 7.61 -2.39
CA VAL A 61 17.55 8.80 -2.14
C VAL A 61 16.70 10.05 -1.93
N PRO A 62 15.68 10.36 -2.75
CA PRO A 62 14.80 11.50 -2.49
C PRO A 62 14.10 11.42 -1.12
N TRP A 63 13.68 10.23 -0.70
CA TRP A 63 13.08 10.01 0.63
C TRP A 63 14.09 10.25 1.76
N VAL A 64 15.32 9.74 1.65
CA VAL A 64 16.40 9.99 2.63
C VAL A 64 16.68 11.49 2.76
N LEU A 65 16.82 12.20 1.64
CA LEU A 65 17.05 13.64 1.63
C LEU A 65 15.91 14.42 2.31
N ARG A 66 14.65 14.00 2.12
CA ARG A 66 13.51 14.60 2.83
C ARG A 66 13.61 14.34 4.33
N ARG A 67 13.92 13.11 4.75
CA ARG A 67 14.07 12.74 6.17
C ARG A 67 15.19 13.51 6.86
N LEU A 68 16.34 13.66 6.21
CA LEU A 68 17.45 14.47 6.74
C LEU A 68 17.10 15.96 6.85
N ARG A 69 16.20 16.45 6.01
CA ARG A 69 15.68 17.83 6.08
C ARG A 69 14.45 17.95 6.99
N HIS A 70 14.11 16.91 7.75
CA HIS A 70 12.91 16.84 8.59
C HIS A 70 11.60 17.12 7.84
N ARG A 71 11.55 16.81 6.54
CA ARG A 71 10.34 16.93 5.71
C ARG A 71 9.58 15.62 5.65
N SER A 72 8.30 15.67 5.95
CA SER A 72 7.37 14.54 5.86
C SER A 72 6.47 14.66 4.63
N SER A 73 5.91 13.54 4.18
CA SER A 73 4.81 13.54 3.20
C SER A 73 3.52 14.12 3.79
N GLY A 74 3.40 14.18 5.12
CA GLY A 74 2.30 14.80 5.83
C GLY A 74 2.48 16.30 6.12
N ASP A 75 3.59 16.92 5.70
CA ASP A 75 3.81 18.35 5.96
C ASP A 75 2.71 19.19 5.30
N GLY A 76 2.07 20.05 6.07
CA GLY A 76 0.96 20.90 5.58
C GLY A 76 -0.35 20.15 5.31
N VAL A 77 -0.41 18.83 5.55
CA VAL A 77 -1.67 18.08 5.48
C VAL A 77 -2.47 18.35 6.74
N LEU A 78 -3.62 19.00 6.57
CA LEU A 78 -4.56 19.24 7.66
C LEU A 78 -5.49 18.04 7.84
N ALA A 79 -5.99 17.85 9.06
CA ALA A 79 -6.97 16.82 9.35
C ALA A 79 -8.23 17.06 8.51
N LYS A 80 -8.77 15.98 7.91
CA LYS A 80 -10.08 16.03 7.23
C LYS A 80 -11.20 16.50 8.16
N ARG A 81 -11.02 16.29 9.46
CA ARG A 81 -11.92 16.70 10.54
C ARG A 81 -11.06 17.30 11.66
N PRO A 82 -10.77 18.61 11.64
CA PRO A 82 -9.93 19.25 12.64
C PRO A 82 -10.63 19.34 14.00
N ASP A 83 -11.95 19.47 13.99
CA ASP A 83 -12.78 19.56 15.19
C ASP A 83 -13.42 18.21 15.52
N VAL A 84 -13.52 17.93 16.82
CA VAL A 84 -14.23 16.75 17.33
C VAL A 84 -15.72 16.94 17.10
N ALA A 85 -16.29 16.16 16.20
CA ALA A 85 -17.71 16.18 15.88
C ALA A 85 -18.25 14.74 15.69
N PRO A 86 -19.56 14.52 15.84
CA PRO A 86 -20.17 13.21 15.59
C PRO A 86 -19.81 12.68 14.21
N ILE A 87 -19.41 11.41 14.09
CA ILE A 87 -19.09 10.76 12.79
C ILE A 87 -20.35 10.61 11.93
N PHE A 88 -21.50 10.50 12.59
CA PHE A 88 -22.82 10.36 12.00
C PHE A 88 -23.67 11.55 12.47
N GLY A 89 -24.26 12.30 11.54
CA GLY A 89 -25.14 13.42 11.86
C GLY A 89 -26.49 12.97 12.44
N PRO A 90 -27.34 13.90 12.91
CA PRO A 90 -28.69 13.56 13.34
C PRO A 90 -29.44 12.92 12.16
N GLY A 91 -29.85 11.66 12.32
CA GLY A 91 -30.63 10.92 11.31
C GLY A 91 -29.87 9.90 10.47
N MET A 92 -28.56 9.70 10.67
CA MET A 92 -27.87 8.56 10.05
C MET A 92 -28.04 7.32 10.95
N PRO A 93 -28.70 6.25 10.49
CA PRO A 93 -28.79 5.03 11.29
C PRO A 93 -27.36 4.52 11.56
N PRO A 94 -27.07 3.99 12.76
CA PRO A 94 -25.81 3.29 12.99
C PRO A 94 -25.68 2.24 11.89
N GLY A 95 -24.55 2.27 11.17
CA GLY A 95 -24.30 1.36 10.06
C GLY A 95 -24.65 -0.06 10.49
N ALA A 96 -25.60 -0.68 9.78
CA ALA A 96 -26.09 -2.01 10.11
C ALA A 96 -24.89 -2.95 10.22
N ALA A 97 -24.61 -3.36 11.45
CA ALA A 97 -23.75 -4.48 11.74
C ALA A 97 -24.63 -5.72 11.57
N ASP A 98 -24.85 -6.11 10.32
CA ASP A 98 -25.43 -7.39 9.96
C ASP A 98 -24.31 -8.38 9.62
#